data_AF-B3JNM6-F1
#
_entry.id   AF-B3JNM6-F1
#
_cell.length_a   1.000
_cell.length_b   1.000
_cell.length_c   1.000
_cell.angle_alpha   90.00
_cell.angle_beta   90.00
_cell.angle_gamma   90.00
#
_symmetry.space_group_name_H-M   'P 1'
#
loop_
_entity.id
_entity.type
_entity.pdbx_description
1 polymer ?
#
loop_
_entity_poly.entity_id
_entity_poly.type
_entity_poly.pdbx_seq_one_letter_code
_entity_poly.pdbx_strand_id
1 'polypeptide(L)' 'MEPKYVLILDYCCGALNIIELTENELRESENYEDFESFLTTIEGKYGFRLSDCYWMTTENLNFYRYKDGKEVENA' A
#
# COMPACT_ATOMS: atom_id res chain seq x y z
N MET A 1 -12.86 -0.83 6.94
CA MET A 1 -11.80 0.12 7.35
C MET A 1 -11.70 1.13 6.24
N GLU A 2 -11.70 2.42 6.56
CA GLU A 2 -11.51 3.47 5.56
C GLU A 2 -10.09 3.37 4.99
N PRO A 3 -9.92 3.29 3.66
CA PRO A 3 -8.59 3.31 3.06
C PRO A 3 -7.97 4.69 3.28
N LYS A 4 -6.74 4.74 3.81
CA LYS A 4 -5.93 5.96 3.84
C LYS A 4 -4.54 5.68 3.27
N TYR A 5 -3.95 4.58 3.70
CA TYR A 5 -2.69 4.06 3.20
C TYR A 5 -2.93 2.80 2.39
N VAL A 6 -2.21 2.66 1.28
CA VAL A 6 -2.05 1.40 0.55
C VAL A 6 -0.66 0.87 0.84
N LEU A 7 -0.60 -0.35 1.35
CA LEU A 7 0.64 -1.09 1.56
C LEU A 7 0.81 -2.05 0.40
N ILE A 8 1.89 -1.90 -0.38
CA ILE A 8 2.22 -2.77 -1.51
C ILE A 8 3.46 -3.60 -1.13
N LEU A 9 3.27 -4.92 -1.05
CA LEU A 9 4.31 -5.91 -0.83
C LEU A 9 4.84 -6.40 -2.19
N ASP A 10 5.91 -5.77 -2.66
CA ASP A 10 6.58 -6.12 -3.91
C ASP A 10 7.55 -7.29 -3.66
N TYR A 11 7.20 -8.46 -4.20
CA TYR A 11 8.01 -9.67 -4.02
C TYR A 11 9.10 -9.83 -5.09
N CYS A 12 9.12 -9.01 -6.14
CA CYS A 12 10.19 -9.02 -7.13
C CYS A 12 11.48 -8.40 -6.57
N CYS A 13 11.35 -7.35 -5.76
CA CYS A 13 12.50 -6.68 -5.15
C CYS A 13 12.54 -6.77 -3.61
N GLY A 14 11.53 -7.37 -2.97
CA GLY A 14 11.45 -7.49 -1.52
C GLY A 14 11.23 -6.16 -0.83
N ALA A 15 10.35 -5.32 -1.39
CA ALA A 15 10.07 -3.98 -0.91
C ALA A 15 8.65 -3.84 -0.36
N LEU A 16 8.50 -2.95 0.62
CA LEU A 16 7.20 -2.47 1.09
C LEU A 16 7.04 -1.02 0.62
N ASN A 17 6.16 -0.79 -0.37
CA ASN A 17 5.76 0.56 -0.75
C ASN A 17 4.58 1.00 0.10
N ILE A 18 4.58 2.27 0.48
CA ILE A 18 3.59 2.84 1.38
C ILE A 18 3.09 4.11 0.72
N ILE A 19 1.83 4.06 0.30
CA ILE A 19 1.19 5.14 -0.44
C ILE A 19 0.13 5.73 0.47
N GLU A 20 0.31 6.97 0.93
CA GLU A 20 -0.78 7.75 1.52
C GLU A 20 -1.60 8.35 0.37
N LEU A 21 -2.85 7.90 0.23
CA LEU A 21 -3.73 8.38 -0.82
C LEU A 21 -4.13 9.82 -0.56
N THR A 22 -4.11 10.63 -1.61
CA THR A 22 -4.66 11.98 -1.56
C THR A 22 -6.19 11.94 -1.43
N GLU A 23 -6.80 13.03 -0.95
CA GLU A 23 -8.27 13.12 -0.89
C GLU A 23 -8.94 12.89 -2.26
N ASN A 24 -8.30 13.34 -3.34
CA ASN A 24 -8.82 13.13 -4.70
C ASN A 24 -8.73 11.66 -5.11
N GLU A 25 -7.64 10.97 -4.78
CA GLU A 25 -7.50 9.53 -5.05
C GLU A 25 -8.49 8.69 -4.23
N LEU A 26 -8.73 9.08 -2.98
CA LEU A 26 -9.75 8.43 -2.15
C LEU A 26 -11.14 8.57 -2.77
N ARG A 27 -11.53 9.79 -3.13
CA ARG A 27 -12.81 10.04 -3.83
C ARG A 27 -12.90 9.32 -5.17
N GLU A 28 -11.80 9.30 -5.92
CA GLU A 28 -11.74 8.60 -7.21
C GLU A 28 -11.87 7.08 -7.03
N SER A 29 -11.30 6.51 -5.97
CA SER A 29 -11.39 5.07 -5.68
C SER A 29 -12.83 4.57 -5.48
N GLU A 30 -13.75 5.45 -5.04
CA GLU A 30 -15.17 5.14 -4.88
C GLU A 30 -15.90 4.94 -6.23
N ASN A 31 -15.29 5.35 -7.35
CA ASN A 31 -15.86 5.24 -8.70
C ASN A 31 -15.59 3.87 -9.36
N TYR A 32 -14.84 2.97 -8.71
CA TYR A 32 -14.47 1.67 -9.25
C TYR A 32 -15.27 0.54 -8.58
N GLU A 33 -15.53 -0.54 -9.32
CA GLU A 33 -16.26 -1.71 -8.79
C GLU A 33 -15.53 -2.36 -7.61
N ASP A 34 -14.20 -2.35 -7.67
CA ASP A 34 -13.32 -2.87 -6.64
C ASP A 34 -12.06 -2.00 -6.53
N PHE A 35 -11.38 -2.13 -5.39
CA PHE A 35 -10.21 -1.31 -5.10
C PHE A 35 -8.99 -1.72 -5.93
N GLU A 36 -8.89 -2.99 -6.35
CA GLU A 36 -7.80 -3.48 -7.21
C GLU A 36 -7.84 -2.81 -8.59
N SER A 37 -9.04 -2.67 -9.15
CA SER A 37 -9.31 -1.91 -10.37
C SER A 37 -8.83 -0.45 -10.24
N PHE A 38 -9.08 0.22 -9.12
CA PHE A 38 -8.51 1.54 -8.85
C PHE A 38 -6.97 1.52 -8.82
N LEU A 39 -6.37 0.54 -8.12
CA LEU A 39 -4.90 0.46 -8.01
C LEU A 39 -4.20 0.33 -9.36
N THR A 40 -4.80 -0.35 -10.35
CA THR A 40 -4.25 -0.45 -11.71
C THR A 40 -4.03 0.93 -12.36
N THR A 41 -4.85 1.93 -11.99
CA THR A 41 -4.78 3.28 -12.57
C THR A 41 -3.61 4.11 -12.03
N ILE A 42 -3.10 3.77 -10.84
CA ILE A 42 -2.05 4.50 -10.14
C ILE A 42 -0.69 3.78 -10.14
N GLU A 43 -0.59 2.58 -10.73
CA GLU A 43 0.65 1.81 -10.88
C GLU A 43 1.80 2.68 -11.42
N GLY A 44 1.56 3.34 -12.56
CA GLY A 44 2.56 4.18 -13.21
C GLY A 44 2.91 5.45 -12.43
N LYS A 45 1.99 5.96 -11.61
CA LYS A 45 2.20 7.15 -10.77
C LYS A 45 3.15 6.86 -9.61
N TYR A 46 2.99 5.71 -8.97
CA TYR A 46 3.78 5.33 -7.78
C TYR A 46 4.88 4.31 -8.05
N GLY A 47 4.98 3.79 -9.28
CA GLY A 47 6.09 2.95 -9.71
C GLY A 47 6.05 1.51 -9.16
N PHE A 48 4.85 0.94 -9.01
CA PHE A 48 4.68 -0.47 -8.65
C PHE A 48 3.96 -1.23 -9.78
N ARG A 49 4.00 -2.57 -9.70
CA ARG A 49 3.27 -3.46 -10.61
C ARG A 49 2.41 -4.42 -9.81
N LEU A 50 1.10 -4.24 -9.85
CA LEU A 50 0.12 -4.95 -9.05
C LEU A 50 0.16 -6.46 -9.30
N SER A 51 0.45 -6.88 -10.54
CA SER A 51 0.63 -8.31 -10.87
C SER A 51 1.83 -8.96 -10.17
N ASP A 52 2.76 -8.14 -9.67
CA ASP A 52 3.99 -8.56 -9.01
C ASP A 52 3.96 -8.25 -7.49
N CYS A 53 2.78 -7.95 -6.95
CA CYS A 53 2.61 -7.50 -5.56
C CYS A 53 1.43 -8.16 -4.85
N TYR A 54 1.50 -8.19 -3.52
CA TYR A 54 0.31 -8.24 -2.67
C TYR A 54 0.01 -6.85 -2.12
N TRP A 55 -1.24 -6.56 -1.76
CA TRP A 55 -1.60 -5.27 -1.21
C TRP A 55 -2.63 -5.35 -0.09
N MET A 56 -2.69 -4.30 0.72
CA MET A 56 -3.76 -4.05 1.68
C MET A 56 -3.97 -2.56 1.91
N THR A 57 -5.15 -2.18 2.40
CA THR A 57 -5.43 -0.81 2.84
C THR A 57 -5.53 -0.72 4.36
N THR A 58 -5.14 0.43 4.91
CA THR A 58 -5.32 0.74 6.32
C THR A 58 -5.58 2.22 6.54
N GLU A 59 -6.35 2.55 7.57
CA GLU A 59 -6.56 3.92 8.02
C GLU A 59 -5.35 4.44 8.81
N ASN A 60 -4.77 3.56 9.63
CA ASN A 60 -3.66 3.88 10.53
C ASN A 60 -2.41 3.11 10.12
N LEU A 61 -1.28 3.81 10.06
CA LEU A 61 0.01 3.26 9.67
C LEU A 61 0.88 3.10 10.91
N ASN A 62 1.27 1.86 11.20
CA ASN A 62 2.20 1.53 12.29
C ASN A 62 3.29 0.61 11.76
N PHE A 63 4.51 0.78 12.26
CA PHE A 63 5.68 0.02 11.82
C PHE A 63 6.27 -0.76 12.97
N TYR A 64 6.37 -2.08 12.77
CA TYR A 64 7.00 -2.96 13.73
C TYR A 64 8.04 -3.79 13.00
N ARG A 65 9.31 -3.65 13.42
CA ARG A 65 10.41 -4.44 12.92
C ARG A 65 10.90 -5.34 14.03
N TYR A 66 11.11 -6.61 13.72
CA TYR A 66 11.61 -7.58 14.69
C TYR A 66 12.94 -8.15 14.25
N LYS A 67 13.86 -8.31 15.20
CA LYS A 67 15.11 -9.05 15.03
C LYS A 67 15.28 -9.99 16.22
N ASP A 68 15.56 -11.26 15.93
CA ASP A 68 15.73 -12.31 16.95
C ASP A 68 14.55 -12.40 17.94
N GLY A 69 13.32 -12.24 17.43
CA GLY A 69 12.08 -12.32 18.21
C GLY A 69 11.79 -11.09 19.10
N LYS A 70 12.54 -9.99 18.95
CA LYS A 70 12.33 -8.75 19.71
C LYS A 70 12.09 -7.59 18.76
N GLU A 71 11.20 -6.69 19.17
CA GLU A 71 10.98 -5.43 18.45
C GLU A 71 12.26 -4.59 18.50
N VAL A 72 12.61 -4.00 17.36
CA VAL A 72 13.75 -3.11 17.21
C VAL A 72 13.26 -1.79 16.65
N GLU A 73 13.86 -0.69 17.10
CA GLU A 73 13.59 0.63 16.50
C GLU A 73 13.89 0.59 15.01
N ASN A 74 13.07 1.27 14.22
CA ASN A 74 13.37 1.49 12.81
C ASN A 74 14.56 2.45 12.74
N ALA A 75 15.58 2.08 11.96
CA ALA A 75 16.79 2.87 11.78
C ALA A 75 16.56 4.01 10.79
#